data_AF-A0A934DCY2-F1
#
_entry.id   AF-A0A934DCY2-F1
#
_cell.length_a   1.000
_cell.length_b   1.000
_cell.length_c   1.000
_cell.angle_alpha   90.00
_cell.angle_beta   90.00
_cell.angle_gamma   90.00
#
_symmetry.space_group_name_H-M   'P 1'
#
loop_
_entity.id
_entity.type
_entity.pdbx_description
1 polymer ?
#
loop_
_entity_poly.entity_id
_entity_poly.type
_entity_poly.pdbx_seq_one_letter_code
_entity_poly.pdbx_strand_id
1 'polypeptide(L)'
;MVHKLLNVVLGIVLLAVSGCTDSPAPSNSWNEPSLTQSETPTDAGVSARARITFVKLPASAEPRIEKSVTKRISGLLGGTIDVDYSYRKLNGGQCTLHAKLIVPPLALLRDETITVALDTVNAAVKFLPEGLTFLVPSLLDYSATGLDPQSLGLLLGLYYVDDSGRTTKMPTGGISVNITAGTLGLRLGVIPHFSRYIFGRITDK
;
A
#
# COMPACT_ATOMS: atom_id res chain seq x y z
N MET A 1 -53.43 12.21 -26.54
CA MET A 1 -52.59 12.30 -27.76
C MET A 1 -51.17 11.92 -27.35
N VAL A 2 -50.82 10.63 -27.25
CA VAL A 2 -50.39 9.72 -28.33
C VAL A 2 -49.32 10.35 -29.22
N HIS A 3 -48.06 9.93 -29.08
CA HIS A 3 -47.30 9.26 -30.15
C HIS A 3 -46.15 8.42 -29.55
N LYS A 4 -46.14 7.15 -29.98
CA LYS A 4 -45.15 6.09 -29.74
C LYS A 4 -43.94 6.27 -30.66
N LEU A 5 -42.84 5.58 -30.35
CA LEU A 5 -41.86 4.85 -31.21
C LEU A 5 -40.73 4.39 -30.24
N LEU A 6 -40.57 3.16 -29.76
CA LEU A 6 -40.38 1.81 -30.36
C LEU A 6 -39.19 1.70 -31.33
N ASN A 7 -38.13 0.99 -30.89
CA ASN A 7 -37.20 0.09 -31.61
C ASN A 7 -36.10 -0.35 -30.61
N VAL A 8 -36.15 -1.52 -29.96
CA VAL A 8 -35.75 -2.87 -30.43
C VAL A 8 -34.30 -2.95 -30.91
N VAL A 9 -33.42 -3.53 -30.09
CA VAL A 9 -32.34 -4.44 -30.54
C VAL A 9 -32.21 -5.57 -29.50
N LEU A 10 -32.61 -6.76 -29.92
CA LEU A 10 -32.47 -8.04 -29.24
C LEU A 10 -31.20 -8.70 -29.79
N GLY A 11 -30.17 -8.86 -28.96
CA GLY A 11 -28.94 -9.56 -29.32
C GLY A 11 -28.81 -10.86 -28.52
N ILE A 12 -29.19 -11.98 -29.13
CA ILE A 12 -29.01 -13.33 -28.61
C ILE A 12 -27.57 -13.75 -28.92
N VAL A 13 -26.76 -14.02 -27.90
CA VAL A 13 -25.45 -14.67 -28.04
C VAL A 13 -25.57 -16.09 -27.51
N LEU A 14 -25.60 -17.06 -28.43
CA LEU A 14 -25.48 -18.48 -28.18
C LEU A 14 -23.99 -18.84 -28.19
N LEU A 15 -23.43 -19.17 -27.03
CA LEU A 15 -22.12 -19.80 -26.89
C LEU A 15 -22.33 -21.29 -26.64
N ALA A 16 -22.10 -22.10 -27.67
CA ALA A 16 -21.95 -23.54 -27.56
C ALA A 16 -20.57 -23.85 -26.97
N VAL A 17 -20.54 -24.50 -25.80
CA VAL A 17 -19.32 -25.07 -25.24
C VAL A 17 -19.35 -26.58 -25.51
N SER A 18 -18.48 -27.00 -26.42
CA SER A 18 -18.25 -28.38 -26.80
C SER A 18 -17.17 -29.01 -25.91
N GLY A 19 -17.52 -30.18 -25.35
CA GLY A 19 -16.64 -31.35 -25.24
C GLY A 19 -15.51 -31.35 -24.20
N CYS A 20 -15.80 -31.84 -22.99
CA CYS A 20 -14.79 -32.53 -22.18
C CYS A 20 -14.62 -33.96 -22.76
N THR A 21 -13.41 -34.32 -23.18
CA THR A 21 -13.05 -35.71 -23.46
C THR A 21 -12.07 -36.16 -22.38
N ASP A 22 -12.46 -37.18 -21.62
CA ASP A 22 -11.64 -37.82 -20.61
C ASP A 22 -10.48 -38.56 -21.27
N SER A 23 -9.24 -38.17 -20.96
CA SER A 23 -8.05 -38.98 -21.26
C SER A 23 -7.60 -39.70 -20.00
N PRO A 24 -7.50 -41.03 -20.00
CA PRO A 24 -6.91 -41.77 -18.89
C PRO A 24 -5.39 -41.58 -18.87
N ALA A 25 -4.86 -41.25 -17.69
CA ALA A 25 -3.42 -41.16 -17.46
C ALA A 25 -2.76 -42.54 -17.56
N PRO A 26 -1.63 -42.69 -18.27
CA PRO A 26 -0.85 -43.92 -18.23
C PRO A 26 -0.11 -44.02 -16.89
N SER A 27 -0.23 -45.17 -16.25
CA SER A 27 0.60 -45.57 -15.12
C SER A 27 1.89 -46.20 -15.64
N ASN A 28 3.03 -45.72 -15.17
CA ASN A 28 4.28 -46.47 -15.21
C ASN A 28 5.04 -46.32 -13.90
N SER A 29 5.14 -47.46 -13.23
CA SER A 29 6.10 -47.83 -12.20
C SER A 29 7.54 -47.66 -12.68
N TRP A 30 8.46 -47.26 -11.80
CA TRP A 30 9.61 -48.06 -11.31
C TRP A 30 10.69 -47.17 -10.64
N ASN A 31 11.02 -47.57 -9.41
CA ASN A 31 12.29 -47.44 -8.65
C ASN A 31 12.81 -46.10 -8.11
N GLU A 32 12.77 -46.00 -6.78
CA GLU A 32 13.81 -45.33 -5.98
C GLU A 32 15.17 -46.05 -6.13
N PRO A 33 16.26 -45.28 -6.01
CA PRO A 33 17.31 -45.67 -5.07
C PRO A 33 17.72 -44.53 -4.13
N SER A 34 18.26 -44.96 -3.00
CA SER A 34 18.55 -44.24 -1.76
C SER A 34 19.77 -43.29 -1.76
N LEU A 35 19.65 -42.27 -0.90
CA LEU A 35 20.64 -41.40 -0.22
C LEU A 35 22.15 -41.60 -0.50
N THR A 36 22.86 -40.54 -0.93
CA THR A 36 23.96 -39.85 -0.17
C THR A 36 24.65 -38.72 -0.97
N GLN A 37 25.28 -37.80 -0.21
CA GLN A 37 26.20 -36.68 -0.55
C GLN A 37 25.51 -35.35 -0.87
N SER A 38 25.46 -34.38 0.06
CA SER A 38 26.56 -33.53 0.55
C SER A 38 27.18 -32.67 -0.56
N GLU A 39 26.54 -31.54 -0.82
CA GLU A 39 27.25 -30.31 -1.17
C GLU A 39 26.72 -29.21 -0.25
N THR A 40 27.58 -28.82 0.70
CA THR A 40 27.47 -27.57 1.42
C THR A 40 27.60 -26.44 0.39
N PRO A 41 26.61 -25.54 0.20
CA PRO A 41 26.86 -24.32 -0.54
C PRO A 41 27.84 -23.49 0.28
N THR A 42 29.10 -23.51 -0.15
CA THR A 42 30.13 -22.60 0.36
C THR A 42 29.76 -21.21 -0.12
N ASP A 43 29.64 -20.32 0.85
CA ASP A 43 29.28 -18.92 0.77
C ASP A 43 30.15 -18.15 -0.24
N ALA A 44 29.52 -17.63 -1.30
CA ALA A 44 30.09 -16.58 -2.15
C ALA A 44 28.96 -15.81 -2.83
N GLY A 45 28.12 -15.16 -2.02
CA GLY A 45 27.06 -14.33 -2.53
C GLY A 45 26.14 -13.81 -1.44
N VAL A 46 26.69 -13.24 -0.36
CA VAL A 46 25.90 -12.38 0.51
C VAL A 46 25.49 -11.16 -0.31
N SER A 47 24.39 -11.29 -1.05
CA SER A 47 23.63 -10.17 -1.58
C SER A 47 23.28 -9.31 -0.37
N ALA A 48 24.04 -8.25 -0.15
CA ALA A 48 23.78 -7.31 0.92
C ALA A 48 22.34 -6.82 0.73
N ARG A 49 21.41 -7.29 1.57
CA ARG A 49 20.03 -6.81 1.55
C ARG A 49 20.10 -5.30 1.76
N ALA A 50 19.68 -4.55 0.74
CA ALA A 50 19.55 -3.10 0.81
C ALA A 50 18.81 -2.73 2.10
N ARG A 51 19.43 -1.89 2.94
CA ARG A 51 18.80 -1.44 4.19
C ARG A 51 17.85 -0.29 3.87
N ILE A 52 16.63 -0.35 4.41
CA ILE A 52 15.70 0.76 4.32
C ILE A 52 15.87 1.63 5.57
N THR A 53 16.15 2.91 5.36
CA THR A 53 16.11 3.92 6.42
C THR A 53 14.80 4.68 6.31
N PHE A 54 13.97 4.64 7.35
CA PHE A 54 12.68 5.33 7.36
C PHE A 54 12.82 6.84 7.55
N VAL A 55 11.91 7.58 6.93
CA VAL A 55 11.83 9.03 7.05
C VAL A 55 11.29 9.37 8.44
N LYS A 56 12.17 9.84 9.32
CA LYS A 56 11.79 10.28 10.67
C LYS A 56 11.13 11.64 10.62
N LEU A 57 10.10 11.81 11.45
CA LEU A 57 9.47 13.10 11.68
C LEU A 57 10.33 13.92 12.66
N PRO A 58 10.47 15.25 12.43
CA PRO A 58 11.20 16.13 13.34
C PRO A 58 10.70 16.03 14.77
N ALA A 59 11.61 16.20 15.74
CA ALA A 59 11.24 16.25 17.15
C ALA A 59 10.20 17.34 17.41
N SER A 60 9.21 17.03 18.25
CA SER A 60 8.14 17.96 18.63
C SER A 60 8.52 18.74 19.88
N ALA A 61 8.09 20.01 19.95
CA ALA A 61 8.19 20.82 21.16
C ALA A 61 7.16 20.41 22.23
N GLU A 62 6.13 19.66 21.82
CA GLU A 62 5.00 19.23 22.63
C GLU A 62 4.80 17.71 22.52
N PRO A 63 4.16 17.05 23.52
CA PRO A 63 3.76 15.65 23.38
C PRO A 63 2.95 15.42 22.11
N ARG A 64 3.39 14.47 21.26
CA ARG A 64 2.65 14.12 20.05
C ARG A 64 1.52 13.16 20.41
N ILE A 65 0.31 13.51 20.03
CA ILE A 65 -0.86 12.65 20.11
C ILE A 65 -1.15 12.17 18.69
N GLU A 66 -1.28 10.85 18.52
CA GLU A 66 -1.68 10.27 17.25
C GLU A 66 -2.98 10.92 16.74
N LYS A 67 -2.99 11.32 15.47
CA LYS A 67 -4.20 11.84 14.83
C LYS A 67 -4.78 10.81 13.90
N SER A 68 -6.06 10.57 14.05
CA SER A 68 -6.80 9.63 13.24
C SER A 68 -8.18 10.17 12.89
N VAL A 69 -8.69 9.72 11.74
CA VAL A 69 -10.06 9.97 11.28
C VAL A 69 -10.70 8.63 10.98
N THR A 70 -11.89 8.42 11.55
CA THR A 70 -12.70 7.22 11.35
C THR A 70 -13.93 7.58 10.52
N LYS A 71 -14.17 6.82 9.46
CA LYS A 71 -15.32 7.03 8.57
C LYS A 71 -15.88 5.71 8.08
N ARG A 72 -17.20 5.63 7.98
CA ARG A 72 -17.88 4.54 7.29
C ARG A 72 -17.82 4.78 5.78
N ILE A 73 -17.26 3.83 5.04
CA ILE A 73 -17.10 3.87 3.59
C ILE A 73 -18.04 2.86 2.95
N SER A 74 -18.70 3.27 1.87
CA SER A 74 -19.61 2.37 1.16
C SER A 74 -18.83 1.34 0.37
N GLY A 75 -19.20 0.05 0.45
CA GLY A 75 -18.57 -0.98 -0.38
C GLY A 75 -18.95 -0.83 -1.86
N LEU A 76 -20.18 -0.41 -2.14
CA LEU A 76 -20.67 -0.20 -3.49
C LEU A 76 -20.08 1.07 -4.14
N LEU A 77 -20.08 2.19 -3.41
CA LEU A 77 -19.72 3.50 -3.98
C LEU A 77 -18.27 3.92 -3.71
N GLY A 78 -17.58 3.28 -2.76
CA GLY A 78 -16.29 3.73 -2.29
C GLY A 78 -16.38 5.03 -1.46
N GLY A 79 -15.31 5.81 -1.48
CA GLY A 79 -15.26 7.11 -0.83
C GLY A 79 -13.84 7.59 -0.53
N THR A 80 -13.73 8.73 0.17
CA THR A 80 -12.44 9.26 0.64
C THR A 80 -12.42 9.48 2.15
N ILE A 81 -11.22 9.37 2.71
CA ILE A 81 -10.92 9.73 4.10
C ILE A 81 -9.67 10.60 4.08
N ASP A 82 -9.77 11.78 4.67
CA ASP A 82 -8.71 12.78 4.72
C ASP A 82 -8.36 13.02 6.20
N VAL A 83 -7.06 13.05 6.52
CA VAL A 83 -6.55 13.35 7.86
C VAL A 83 -5.40 14.34 7.76
N ASP A 84 -5.49 15.40 8.57
CA ASP A 84 -4.46 16.41 8.71
C ASP A 84 -3.89 16.36 10.13
N TYR A 85 -2.57 16.55 10.22
CA TYR A 85 -1.90 16.73 11.50
C TYR A 85 -0.81 17.76 11.37
N SER A 86 -0.69 18.62 12.38
CA SER A 86 0.37 19.60 12.46
C SER A 86 0.86 19.73 13.89
N TYR A 87 2.15 19.96 14.05
CA TYR A 87 2.77 20.22 15.34
C TYR A 87 3.97 21.17 15.23
N ARG A 88 4.31 21.81 16.35
CA ARG A 88 5.48 22.68 16.45
C ARG A 88 6.74 21.85 16.66
N LYS A 89 7.78 22.11 15.87
CA LYS A 89 9.06 21.40 16.01
C LYS A 89 9.86 21.95 17.19
N LEU A 90 10.68 21.11 17.81
CA LEU A 90 11.53 21.48 18.95
C LEU A 90 12.51 22.61 18.60
N ASN A 91 13.04 22.62 17.37
CA ASN A 91 13.94 23.65 16.85
C ASN A 91 13.21 24.87 16.23
N GLY A 92 11.90 24.98 16.42
CA GLY A 92 11.08 26.03 15.82
C GLY A 92 10.51 25.69 14.44
N GLY A 93 9.55 26.49 13.99
CA GLY A 93 8.74 26.18 12.82
C GLY A 93 7.71 25.07 13.08
N GLN A 94 7.12 24.59 11.99
CA GLN A 94 5.97 23.67 12.00
C GLN A 94 6.25 22.48 11.08
N CYS A 95 5.76 21.31 11.48
CA CYS A 95 5.69 20.12 10.65
C CYS A 95 4.20 19.82 10.40
N THR A 96 3.82 19.68 9.13
CA THR A 96 2.44 19.40 8.73
C THR A 96 2.40 18.15 7.88
N LEU A 97 1.47 17.26 8.18
CA LEU A 97 1.21 16.00 7.50
C LEU A 97 -0.23 15.99 7.01
N HIS A 98 -0.45 15.46 5.83
CA HIS A 98 -1.76 15.21 5.26
C HIS A 98 -1.77 13.83 4.62
N ALA A 99 -2.81 13.04 4.87
CA ALA A 99 -3.05 11.78 4.18
C ALA A 99 -4.49 11.72 3.69
N LYS A 100 -4.65 11.24 2.45
CA LYS A 100 -5.94 11.00 1.83
C LYS A 100 -6.00 9.59 1.28
N LEU A 101 -6.86 8.76 1.87
CA LEU A 101 -7.22 7.47 1.33
C LEU A 101 -8.38 7.63 0.34
N ILE A 102 -8.21 7.06 -0.85
CA ILE A 102 -9.21 7.02 -1.92
C ILE A 102 -9.59 5.55 -2.10
N VAL A 103 -10.79 5.20 -1.65
CA VAL A 103 -11.37 3.86 -1.78
C VAL A 103 -12.24 3.84 -3.03
N PRO A 104 -11.88 3.07 -4.08
CA PRO A 104 -12.69 3.02 -5.29
C PRO A 104 -14.01 2.26 -5.04
N PRO A 105 -15.03 2.44 -5.90
CA PRO A 105 -16.22 1.59 -5.91
C PRO A 105 -15.85 0.11 -5.95
N LEU A 106 -16.63 -0.73 -5.27
CA LEU A 106 -16.45 -2.19 -5.21
C LEU A 106 -15.11 -2.66 -4.59
N ALA A 107 -14.35 -1.76 -3.93
CA ALA A 107 -13.14 -2.14 -3.21
C ALA A 107 -13.42 -3.00 -1.96
N LEU A 108 -14.64 -2.96 -1.44
CA LEU A 108 -15.07 -3.67 -0.24
C LEU A 108 -16.32 -4.48 -0.54
N LEU A 109 -16.46 -5.66 0.08
CA LEU A 109 -17.63 -6.53 -0.07
C LEU A 109 -18.93 -5.94 0.51
N ARG A 110 -18.79 -5.03 1.48
CA ARG A 110 -19.86 -4.35 2.19
C ARG A 110 -19.35 -3.00 2.70
N ASP A 111 -20.22 -2.19 3.27
CA ASP A 111 -19.79 -0.98 3.95
C ASP A 111 -18.90 -1.31 5.13
N GLU A 112 -17.79 -0.58 5.28
CA GLU A 112 -16.83 -0.81 6.36
C GLU A 112 -16.47 0.49 7.08
N THR A 113 -16.21 0.39 8.38
CA THR A 113 -15.67 1.50 9.17
C THR A 113 -14.15 1.45 9.10
N ILE A 114 -13.56 2.47 8.49
CA ILE A 114 -12.12 2.57 8.28
C ILE A 114 -11.57 3.71 9.12
N THR A 115 -10.45 3.47 9.80
CA THR A 115 -9.67 4.51 10.45
C THR A 115 -8.35 4.72 9.71
N VAL A 116 -8.05 5.97 9.37
CA VAL A 116 -6.74 6.40 8.88
C VAL A 116 -6.04 7.13 10.01
N ALA A 117 -4.85 6.68 10.41
CA ALA A 117 -4.05 7.26 11.48
C ALA A 117 -2.66 7.67 10.99
N LEU A 118 -2.21 8.85 11.39
CA LEU A 118 -0.87 9.36 11.08
C LEU A 118 0.10 8.99 12.22
N ASP A 119 1.20 8.34 11.87
CA ASP A 119 2.24 8.00 12.83
C ASP A 119 2.91 9.26 13.38
N THR A 120 3.29 9.22 14.66
CA THR A 120 3.91 10.38 15.32
C THR A 120 5.42 10.35 15.23
N VAL A 121 6.07 9.24 14.90
CA VAL A 121 7.53 9.08 14.91
C VAL A 121 8.11 9.12 13.50
N ASN A 122 7.47 8.45 12.55
CA ASN A 122 7.92 8.36 11.17
C ASN A 122 6.86 8.93 10.22
N ALA A 123 7.28 9.35 9.04
CA ALA A 123 6.34 9.63 7.96
C ALA A 123 5.70 8.29 7.56
N ALA A 124 4.57 7.98 8.18
CA ALA A 124 3.84 6.75 7.98
C ALA A 124 2.34 6.99 8.21
N VAL A 125 1.55 6.13 7.59
CA VAL A 125 0.10 6.07 7.76
C VAL A 125 -0.29 4.65 8.13
N LYS A 126 -1.27 4.51 9.01
CA LYS A 126 -1.82 3.25 9.45
C LYS A 126 -3.31 3.19 9.13
N PHE A 127 -3.76 2.04 8.63
CA PHE A 127 -5.17 1.78 8.34
C PHE A 127 -5.71 0.71 9.28
N LEU A 128 -6.88 0.95 9.88
CA LEU A 128 -7.57 0.02 10.77
C LEU A 128 -8.99 -0.28 10.25
N PRO A 129 -9.54 -1.48 10.51
CA PRO A 129 -8.91 -2.60 11.24
C PRO A 129 -7.79 -3.27 10.44
N GLU A 130 -6.76 -3.79 11.11
CA GLU A 130 -5.64 -4.48 10.45
C GLU A 130 -6.09 -5.79 9.79
N GLY A 131 -5.38 -6.19 8.72
CA GLY A 131 -5.59 -7.48 8.06
C GLY A 131 -6.74 -7.54 7.06
N LEU A 132 -7.59 -6.49 6.98
CA LEU A 132 -8.60 -6.39 5.94
C LEU A 132 -7.94 -6.16 4.58
N THR A 133 -8.37 -6.89 3.54
CA THR A 133 -7.84 -6.74 2.16
C THR A 133 -8.91 -6.13 1.26
N PHE A 134 -8.53 -5.16 0.44
CA PHE A 134 -9.44 -4.62 -0.57
C PHE A 134 -9.56 -5.55 -1.78
N LEU A 135 -10.75 -5.68 -2.34
CA LEU A 135 -10.98 -6.38 -3.62
C LEU A 135 -10.31 -5.62 -4.78
N VAL A 136 -10.35 -4.29 -4.69
CA VAL A 136 -9.69 -3.36 -5.61
C VAL A 136 -8.79 -2.48 -4.75
N PRO A 137 -7.46 -2.46 -4.97
CA PRO A 137 -6.56 -1.67 -4.14
C PRO A 137 -6.99 -0.21 -4.02
N SER A 138 -6.96 0.31 -2.80
CA SER A 138 -7.18 1.74 -2.57
C SER A 138 -5.94 2.54 -2.95
N LEU A 139 -6.10 3.85 -3.08
CA LEU A 139 -5.00 4.76 -3.40
C LEU A 139 -4.75 5.73 -2.25
N LEU A 140 -3.49 6.06 -2.03
CA LEU A 140 -3.04 7.01 -1.01
C LEU A 140 -2.38 8.21 -1.69
N ASP A 141 -2.91 9.39 -1.39
CA ASP A 141 -2.16 10.64 -1.51
C ASP A 141 -1.64 11.04 -0.14
N TYR A 142 -0.39 11.49 -0.06
CA TYR A 142 0.22 11.92 1.19
C TYR A 142 1.09 13.14 0.94
N SER A 143 1.11 14.07 1.88
CA SER A 143 2.11 15.13 1.88
C SER A 143 2.62 15.43 3.27
N ALA A 144 3.89 15.83 3.34
CA ALA A 144 4.51 16.31 4.56
C ALA A 144 5.39 17.52 4.25
N THR A 145 5.37 18.50 5.15
CA THR A 145 6.20 19.70 5.07
C THR A 145 6.91 19.96 6.40
N GLY A 146 8.00 20.72 6.35
CA GLY A 146 8.79 21.03 7.53
C GLY A 146 9.67 19.87 8.01
N LEU A 147 9.87 18.84 7.20
CA LEU A 147 10.75 17.71 7.48
C LEU A 147 12.23 18.15 7.54
N ASP A 148 13.03 17.40 8.28
CA ASP A 148 14.47 17.65 8.35
C ASP A 148 15.16 17.13 7.08
N PRO A 149 16.01 17.92 6.40
CA PRO A 149 16.66 17.49 5.17
C PRO A 149 17.43 16.17 5.29
N GLN A 150 17.96 15.87 6.48
CA GLN A 150 18.73 14.66 6.78
C GLN A 150 17.86 13.38 6.84
N SER A 151 16.55 13.52 7.07
CA SER A 151 15.63 12.37 7.03
C SER A 151 15.15 12.05 5.62
N LEU A 152 15.33 12.99 4.67
CA LEU A 152 14.97 12.84 3.28
C LEU A 152 16.13 12.27 2.44
N GLY A 153 15.80 11.75 1.27
CA GLY A 153 16.77 11.27 0.28
C GLY A 153 16.18 11.36 -1.12
N LEU A 154 17.03 11.26 -2.15
CA LEU A 154 16.58 11.34 -3.55
C LEU A 154 15.75 10.12 -3.98
N LEU A 155 16.03 8.95 -3.40
CA LEU A 155 15.39 7.68 -3.72
C LEU A 155 14.45 7.25 -2.59
N LEU A 156 13.33 7.94 -2.44
CA LEU A 156 12.27 7.54 -1.52
C LEU A 156 11.31 6.53 -2.15
N GLY A 157 10.76 5.68 -1.30
CA GLY A 157 9.68 4.75 -1.63
C GLY A 157 8.64 4.73 -0.52
N LEU A 158 7.44 4.30 -0.88
CA LEU A 158 6.42 3.86 0.05
C LEU A 158 6.61 2.36 0.30
N TYR A 159 6.59 1.93 1.56
CA TYR A 159 6.77 0.54 1.93
C TYR A 159 5.65 0.08 2.86
N TYR A 160 5.08 -1.08 2.56
CA TYR A 160 4.32 -1.86 3.53
C TYR A 160 5.31 -2.52 4.50
N VAL A 161 4.97 -2.55 5.80
CA VAL A 161 5.72 -3.28 6.83
C VAL A 161 4.83 -4.36 7.43
N ASP A 162 5.23 -5.63 7.28
CA ASP A 162 4.51 -6.75 7.90
C ASP A 162 4.87 -6.93 9.39
N ASP A 163 4.15 -7.81 10.08
CA ASP A 163 4.32 -8.05 11.52
C ASP A 163 5.72 -8.61 11.87
N SER A 164 6.42 -9.19 10.89
CA SER A 164 7.81 -9.65 11.03
C SER A 164 8.84 -8.53 10.82
N GLY A 165 8.38 -7.32 10.49
CA GLY A 165 9.22 -6.16 10.18
C GLY A 165 9.80 -6.19 8.76
N ARG A 166 9.36 -7.11 7.90
CA ARG A 166 9.80 -7.14 6.50
C ARG A 166 9.09 -6.05 5.72
N THR A 167 9.86 -5.36 4.89
CA THR A 167 9.35 -4.26 4.07
C THR A 167 9.11 -4.70 2.64
N THR A 168 7.98 -4.27 2.07
CA THR A 168 7.64 -4.48 0.65
C THR A 168 7.39 -3.13 0.02
N LYS A 169 8.13 -2.80 -1.05
CA LYS A 169 7.94 -1.54 -1.76
C LYS A 169 6.60 -1.54 -2.49
N MET A 170 5.80 -0.49 -2.28
CA MET A 170 4.50 -0.33 -2.93
C MET A 170 4.63 0.44 -4.24
N PRO A 171 3.83 0.09 -5.26
CA PRO A 171 3.68 0.92 -6.46
C PRO A 171 3.10 2.29 -6.11
N THR A 172 3.52 3.31 -6.85
CA THR A 172 3.06 4.70 -6.66
C THR A 172 2.93 5.39 -8.01
N GLY A 173 1.97 6.30 -8.16
CA GLY A 173 1.91 7.21 -9.31
C GLY A 173 3.06 8.23 -9.35
N GLY A 174 3.67 8.51 -8.19
CA GLY A 174 4.90 9.28 -8.10
C GLY A 174 5.19 9.73 -6.67
N ILE A 175 6.48 9.96 -6.39
CA ILE A 175 6.94 10.58 -5.15
C ILE A 175 7.73 11.84 -5.52
N SER A 176 7.34 12.98 -4.95
CA SER A 176 8.06 14.24 -5.06
C SER A 176 8.77 14.56 -3.75
N VAL A 177 10.01 15.03 -3.85
CA VAL A 177 10.81 15.39 -2.69
C VAL A 177 11.52 16.70 -2.98
N ASN A 178 11.42 17.65 -2.05
CA ASN A 178 12.30 18.82 -2.03
C ASN A 178 13.06 18.79 -0.71
N ILE A 179 14.32 18.33 -0.78
CA ILE A 179 15.18 18.14 0.38
C ILE A 179 15.43 19.48 1.08
N THR A 180 15.70 20.54 0.31
CA THR A 180 15.98 21.88 0.85
C THR A 180 14.76 22.49 1.54
N ALA A 181 13.57 22.32 0.96
CA ALA A 181 12.33 22.82 1.55
C ALA A 181 11.74 21.90 2.63
N GLY A 182 12.31 20.70 2.84
CA GLY A 182 11.79 19.72 3.79
C GLY A 182 10.40 19.22 3.41
N THR A 183 10.14 18.98 2.12
CA THR A 183 8.84 18.51 1.64
C THR A 183 8.89 17.13 0.99
N LEU A 184 7.83 16.37 1.24
CA LEU A 184 7.56 15.05 0.69
C LEU A 184 6.13 15.04 0.16
N GLY A 185 5.94 14.56 -1.06
CA GLY A 185 4.63 14.31 -1.65
C GLY A 185 4.57 12.90 -2.24
N LEU A 186 3.44 12.24 -2.07
CA LEU A 186 3.09 10.97 -2.70
C LEU A 186 1.77 11.19 -3.45
N ARG A 187 1.72 10.67 -4.67
CA ARG A 187 0.48 10.54 -5.42
C ARG A 187 0.20 9.09 -5.75
N LEU A 188 -1.05 8.68 -5.55
CA LEU A 188 -1.60 7.39 -5.97
C LEU A 188 -0.74 6.19 -5.50
N GLY A 189 -0.34 6.19 -4.23
CA GLY A 189 0.30 5.02 -3.61
C GLY A 189 -0.70 3.87 -3.48
N VAL A 190 -0.33 2.68 -3.93
CA VAL A 190 -1.25 1.52 -3.94
C VAL A 190 -1.33 0.88 -2.55
N ILE A 191 -2.55 0.77 -2.03
CA ILE A 191 -2.89 0.22 -0.70
C ILE A 191 -3.78 -1.02 -0.89
N PRO A 192 -3.19 -2.23 -0.99
CA PRO A 192 -3.96 -3.47 -1.21
C PRO A 192 -4.69 -3.96 0.05
N HIS A 193 -4.17 -3.66 1.23
CA HIS A 193 -4.74 -4.12 2.50
C HIS A 193 -4.45 -3.13 3.63
N PHE A 194 -5.16 -3.31 4.74
CA PHE A 194 -5.09 -2.45 5.91
C PHE A 194 -3.88 -2.82 6.74
N SER A 195 -2.92 -1.91 6.77
CA SER A 195 -1.70 -2.06 7.56
C SER A 195 -1.02 -0.70 7.74
N ARG A 196 0.23 -0.71 8.19
CA ARG A 196 1.13 0.43 8.23
C ARG A 196 1.91 0.53 6.93
N TYR A 197 1.92 1.73 6.36
CA TYR A 197 2.73 2.10 5.21
C TYR A 197 3.65 3.25 5.60
N ILE A 198 4.94 3.10 5.33
CA ILE A 198 6.00 3.99 5.79
C ILE A 198 6.86 4.46 4.63
N PHE A 199 7.30 5.73 4.68
CA PHE A 199 8.27 6.26 3.74
C PHE A 199 9.68 5.88 4.15
N GLY A 200 10.49 5.45 3.19
CA GLY A 200 11.89 5.11 3.45
C GLY A 200 12.78 5.31 2.22
N ARG A 201 14.08 5.43 2.47
CA ARG A 201 15.12 5.44 1.44
C ARG A 201 15.93 4.17 1.48
N ILE A 202 16.34 3.71 0.31
CA ILE A 202 17.39 2.69 0.22
C ILE A 202 18.71 3.34 0.61
N THR A 203 19.42 2.71 1.53
CA THR A 203 20.79 3.05 1.88
C THR A 203 21.67 1.89 1.51
N ASP A 204 22.59 2.13 0.57
CA ASP A 204 23.71 1.22 0.34
C ASP A 204 24.64 1.26 1.56
N LYS A 205 25.24 0.11 1.88
CA LYS A 205 26.22 0.00 2.96
C LYS A 205 27.51 0.73 2.60
#